data_AF-A0A1F9Q720-F1
#
_entry.id   AF-A0A1F9Q720-F1
#
_cell.length_a   1.000
_cell.length_b   1.000
_cell.length_c   1.000
_cell.angle_alpha   90.00
_cell.angle_beta   90.00
_cell.angle_gamma   90.00
#
_symmetry.space_group_name_H-M   'P 1'
#
loop_
_entity.id
_entity.type
_entity.pdbx_description
1 polymer ?
#
loop_
_entity_poly.entity_id
_entity_poly.type
_entity_poly.pdbx_seq_one_letter_code
_entity_poly.pdbx_strand_id
1 'polypeptide(L)'
;MVMTQRPVLPRLLPRPAGLAAMLILVLGLAGCSFFAPRPGEGQQQPDPQADYVLAVDSYLAGQYEKAASIFQRLAGDVTAPVLARKAYFGLACARLAMAKTPEDLHAGLSLWNTWVQMTPESLPSEDPRLITPLLPRLAASSSQSSPPLLSGVEIDRELARSQRLAGCQEESGKTKDLLRRKTAEAEALRSQLNALERLHQEISHKKKGLE
;
A
#
# COMPACT_ATOMS: atom_id res chain seq x y z
N MET A 1 64.11 20.67 -34.40
CA MET A 1 63.50 22.01 -34.54
C MET A 1 62.45 21.93 -35.66
N VAL A 2 61.24 21.47 -35.34
CA VAL A 2 60.09 21.44 -36.27
C VAL A 2 58.84 21.70 -35.44
N MET A 3 58.00 22.59 -35.97
CA MET A 3 56.96 23.35 -35.31
C MET A 3 55.72 22.53 -34.93
N THR A 4 55.21 22.83 -33.75
CA THR A 4 53.89 22.50 -33.21
C THR A 4 52.81 23.35 -33.89
N GLN A 5 51.85 22.73 -34.57
CA GLN A 5 50.60 23.38 -34.98
C GLN A 5 49.50 23.09 -33.96
N ARG A 6 48.94 24.15 -33.36
CA ARG A 6 47.73 24.10 -32.54
C ARG A 6 46.49 24.34 -33.41
N PRO A 7 45.39 23.60 -33.24
CA PRO A 7 44.14 23.91 -33.91
C PRO A 7 43.44 25.11 -33.25
N VAL A 8 42.90 25.99 -34.10
CA VAL A 8 42.13 27.20 -33.75
C VAL A 8 40.67 26.83 -33.57
N LEU A 9 40.09 27.12 -32.40
CA LEU A 9 38.65 27.05 -32.15
C LEU A 9 37.93 28.29 -32.73
N PRO A 10 36.79 28.13 -33.41
CA PRO A 10 35.96 29.28 -33.79
C PRO A 10 35.17 29.81 -32.58
N ARG A 11 35.33 31.11 -32.31
CA ARG A 11 34.50 31.89 -31.39
C ARG A 11 33.14 32.15 -32.04
N LEU A 12 32.08 31.55 -31.52
CA LEU A 12 30.69 31.92 -31.81
C LEU A 12 30.28 33.04 -30.86
N LEU A 13 30.20 34.26 -31.38
CA LEU A 13 29.57 35.41 -30.72
C LEU A 13 28.05 35.37 -30.96
N PRO A 14 27.21 35.61 -29.94
CA PRO A 14 25.78 35.74 -30.10
C PRO A 14 25.39 37.10 -30.72
N ARG A 15 24.51 37.08 -31.71
CA ARG A 15 23.87 38.28 -32.29
C ARG A 15 22.74 38.76 -31.36
N PRO A 16 22.69 40.05 -30.96
CA PRO A 16 21.59 40.62 -30.21
C PRO A 16 20.56 41.20 -31.20
N ALA A 17 19.57 40.40 -31.58
CA ALA A 17 18.44 40.87 -32.39
C ALA A 17 17.17 40.13 -31.95
N GLY A 18 16.58 40.57 -30.84
CA GLY A 18 15.34 39.96 -30.33
C GLY A 18 14.73 40.64 -29.11
N LEU A 19 15.18 41.83 -28.71
CA LEU A 19 14.68 42.53 -27.51
C LEU A 19 13.41 43.37 -27.75
N ALA A 20 12.89 43.45 -28.97
CA ALA A 20 11.71 44.26 -29.29
C ALA A 20 10.40 43.47 -29.50
N ALA A 21 10.45 42.13 -29.52
CA ALA A 21 9.26 41.26 -29.63
C ALA A 21 8.80 40.73 -28.25
N MET A 22 9.23 41.38 -27.17
CA MET A 22 9.10 40.94 -25.78
C MET A 22 8.31 41.95 -24.94
N LEU A 23 7.33 42.65 -25.54
CA LEU A 23 6.44 43.56 -24.80
C LEU A 23 4.95 43.52 -25.19
N ILE A 24 4.56 42.80 -26.26
CA ILE A 24 3.16 42.72 -26.71
C ILE A 24 2.49 41.37 -26.32
N LEU A 25 3.26 40.39 -25.81
CA LEU A 25 2.73 39.09 -25.37
C LEU A 25 2.34 39.04 -23.87
N VAL A 26 2.41 40.15 -23.14
CA VAL A 26 2.21 40.17 -21.67
C VAL A 26 0.80 40.63 -21.25
N LEU A 27 -0.02 41.12 -22.18
CA LEU A 27 -1.36 41.68 -21.85
C LEU A 27 -2.56 40.76 -22.17
N GLY A 28 -2.31 39.53 -22.65
CA GLY A 28 -3.37 38.59 -23.04
C GLY A 28 -3.71 37.48 -22.04
N LEU A 29 -3.09 37.45 -20.85
CA LEU A 29 -3.27 36.36 -19.86
C LEU A 29 -4.08 36.76 -18.62
N ALA A 30 -4.85 37.85 -18.68
CA ALA A 30 -5.71 38.31 -17.59
C ALA A 30 -7.18 37.84 -17.74
N GLY A 31 -7.42 36.66 -18.32
CA GLY A 31 -8.75 36.10 -18.50
C GLY A 31 -8.84 34.66 -18.01
N CYS A 32 -9.72 34.41 -17.04
CA CYS A 32 -10.14 33.11 -16.47
C CYS A 32 -9.38 32.58 -15.24
N SER A 33 -9.40 33.33 -14.12
CA SER A 33 -9.12 32.76 -12.78
C SER A 33 -10.32 32.80 -11.83
N PHE A 34 -11.53 33.11 -12.33
CA PHE A 34 -12.73 33.32 -11.49
C PHE A 34 -13.56 32.07 -11.17
N PHE A 35 -13.10 30.88 -11.57
CA PHE A 35 -13.62 29.59 -11.11
C PHE A 35 -12.50 28.76 -10.51
N ALA A 36 -11.87 29.26 -9.44
CA ALA A 36 -11.20 28.37 -8.51
C ALA A 36 -12.29 27.61 -7.73
N PRO A 37 -12.39 26.27 -7.83
CA PRO A 37 -13.26 25.52 -6.95
C PRO A 37 -12.88 25.82 -5.51
N ARG A 38 -13.87 26.12 -4.67
CA ARG A 38 -13.70 26.33 -3.22
C ARG A 38 -12.92 25.14 -2.66
N PRO A 39 -11.73 25.32 -2.07
CA PRO A 39 -11.06 24.26 -1.31
C PRO A 39 -11.80 24.14 0.01
N GLY A 40 -12.95 23.46 -0.01
CA GLY A 40 -13.87 23.36 1.13
C GLY A 40 -14.80 22.15 1.07
N GLU A 41 -14.76 21.34 0.01
CA GLU A 41 -15.27 19.97 0.06
C GLU A 41 -14.17 19.10 0.68
N GLY A 42 -14.44 18.57 1.86
CA GLY A 42 -13.50 17.83 2.68
C GLY A 42 -12.79 16.75 1.88
N GLN A 43 -11.53 17.02 1.52
CA GLN A 43 -10.58 15.95 1.28
C GLN A 43 -10.42 15.22 2.60
N GLN A 44 -11.25 14.20 2.78
CA GLN A 44 -11.14 13.24 3.86
C GLN A 44 -9.72 12.70 3.77
N GLN A 45 -8.87 13.15 4.68
CA GLN A 45 -7.45 12.83 4.68
C GLN A 45 -7.36 11.30 4.67
N PRO A 46 -6.70 10.68 3.66
CA PRO A 46 -6.67 9.23 3.55
C PRO A 46 -6.14 8.64 4.85
N ASP A 47 -6.92 7.77 5.49
CA ASP A 47 -6.47 7.06 6.69
C ASP A 47 -5.33 6.10 6.27
N PRO A 48 -4.07 6.36 6.67
CA PRO A 48 -2.93 5.54 6.24
C PRO A 48 -3.09 4.08 6.67
N GLN A 49 -3.81 3.83 7.77
CA GLN A 49 -4.05 2.49 8.27
C GLN A 49 -5.05 1.73 7.38
N ALA A 50 -6.14 2.38 6.95
CA ALA A 50 -7.10 1.81 6.01
C ALA A 50 -6.44 1.54 4.64
N ASP A 51 -5.60 2.46 4.18
CA ASP A 51 -4.82 2.28 2.95
C ASP A 51 -3.87 1.08 3.04
N TYR A 52 -3.22 0.87 4.20
CA TYR A 52 -2.35 -0.28 4.40
C TYR A 52 -3.14 -1.60 4.34
N VAL A 53 -4.31 -1.65 4.97
CA VAL A 53 -5.19 -2.84 4.89
C VAL A 53 -5.58 -3.11 3.43
N LEU A 54 -5.99 -2.07 2.68
CA LEU A 54 -6.32 -2.20 1.26
C LEU A 54 -5.13 -2.70 0.42
N ALA A 55 -3.91 -2.27 0.73
CA ALA A 55 -2.70 -2.73 0.05
C ALA A 55 -2.43 -4.22 0.31
N VAL A 56 -2.59 -4.67 1.56
CA VAL A 56 -2.46 -6.08 1.94
C VAL A 56 -3.52 -6.93 1.25
N ASP A 57 -4.79 -6.50 1.28
CA ASP A 57 -5.88 -7.22 0.62
C ASP A 57 -5.65 -7.32 -0.89
N SER A 58 -5.17 -6.24 -1.51
CA SER A 58 -4.81 -6.24 -2.94
C SER A 58 -3.66 -7.20 -3.23
N TYR A 59 -2.64 -7.28 -2.36
CA TYR A 59 -1.52 -8.20 -2.50
C TYR A 59 -1.98 -9.66 -2.40
N LEU A 60 -2.82 -9.98 -1.41
CA LEU A 60 -3.36 -11.33 -1.21
C LEU A 60 -4.28 -11.76 -2.35
N ALA A 61 -4.98 -10.81 -2.99
CA ALA A 61 -5.77 -11.04 -4.19
C ALA A 61 -4.94 -11.18 -5.49
N GLY A 62 -3.61 -11.13 -5.42
CA GLY A 62 -2.71 -11.21 -6.58
C GLY A 62 -2.65 -9.92 -7.41
N GLN A 63 -3.26 -8.82 -6.94
CA GLN A 63 -3.22 -7.51 -7.61
C GLN A 63 -1.94 -6.75 -7.21
N TYR A 64 -0.79 -7.31 -7.58
CA TYR A 64 0.51 -6.83 -7.10
C TYR A 64 0.83 -5.40 -7.55
N GLU A 65 0.45 -4.99 -8.76
CA GLU A 65 0.63 -3.62 -9.26
C GLU A 65 -0.11 -2.61 -8.37
N LYS A 66 -1.36 -2.91 -8.05
CA LYS A 66 -2.20 -2.07 -7.19
C LYS A 66 -1.61 -2.01 -5.79
N ALA A 67 -1.25 -3.16 -5.21
CA ALA A 67 -0.63 -3.23 -3.90
C ALA A 67 0.67 -2.43 -3.84
N ALA A 68 1.56 -2.59 -4.83
CA ALA A 68 2.82 -1.86 -4.94
C ALA A 68 2.60 -0.35 -4.98
N SER A 69 1.59 0.14 -5.72
CA SER A 69 1.29 1.58 -5.79
C SER A 69 0.90 2.16 -4.42
N ILE A 70 0.06 1.44 -3.67
CA ILE A 70 -0.41 1.89 -2.35
C ILE A 70 0.74 1.80 -1.33
N PHE A 71 1.49 0.69 -1.33
CA PHE A 71 2.66 0.53 -0.46
C PHE A 71 3.73 1.59 -0.74
N GLN A 72 3.98 1.95 -2.00
CA GLN A 72 4.95 2.99 -2.35
C GLN A 72 4.55 4.36 -1.78
N ARG A 73 3.26 4.71 -1.85
CA ARG A 73 2.75 5.94 -1.25
C ARG A 73 2.93 5.94 0.28
N LEU A 74 2.55 4.84 0.94
CA LEU A 74 2.65 4.71 2.40
C LEU A 74 4.10 4.64 2.89
N ALA A 75 5.01 4.06 2.11
CA ALA A 75 6.42 3.97 2.44
C ALA A 75 7.12 5.35 2.46
N GLY A 76 6.58 6.33 1.73
CA GLY A 76 7.05 7.72 1.74
C GLY A 76 6.50 8.57 2.89
N ASP A 77 5.59 8.03 3.71
CA ASP A 77 4.95 8.78 4.78
C ASP A 77 5.87 8.88 6.02
N VAL A 78 6.39 10.08 6.26
CA VAL A 78 7.28 10.38 7.39
C VAL A 78 6.54 10.50 8.73
N THR A 79 5.22 10.66 8.71
CA THR A 79 4.41 10.87 9.93
C THR A 79 4.21 9.58 10.72
N ALA A 80 4.29 8.42 10.05
CA ALA A 80 4.06 7.11 10.64
C ALA A 80 5.21 6.13 10.30
N PRO A 81 6.42 6.27 10.89
CA PRO A 81 7.62 5.52 10.48
C PRO A 81 7.49 4.00 10.60
N VAL A 82 6.72 3.52 11.60
CA VAL A 82 6.44 2.07 11.75
C VAL A 82 5.59 1.56 10.59
N LEU A 83 4.57 2.32 10.20
CA LEU A 83 3.69 1.98 9.09
C LEU A 83 4.44 2.08 7.76
N ALA A 84 5.24 3.14 7.57
CA ALA A 84 6.08 3.32 6.40
C ALA A 84 7.05 2.15 6.21
N ARG A 85 7.68 1.67 7.30
CA ARG A 85 8.55 0.48 7.24
C ARG A 85 7.78 -0.79 6.86
N LYS A 86 6.57 -0.99 7.41
CA LYS A 86 5.70 -2.11 7.02
C LYS A 86 5.27 -2.02 5.55
N ALA A 87 4.94 -0.83 5.08
CA ALA A 87 4.60 -0.59 3.69
C ALA A 87 5.80 -0.83 2.76
N TYR A 88 7.01 -0.44 3.18
CA TYR A 88 8.23 -0.69 2.41
C TYR A 88 8.50 -2.20 2.27
N PHE A 89 8.26 -2.98 3.32
CA PHE A 89 8.27 -4.45 3.23
C PHE A 89 7.27 -4.96 2.19
N GLY A 90 6.01 -4.52 2.28
CA GLY A 90 4.97 -4.89 1.31
C GLY A 90 5.33 -4.51 -0.13
N LEU A 91 5.97 -3.36 -0.32
CA LEU A 91 6.48 -2.91 -1.62
C LEU A 91 7.55 -3.86 -2.16
N ALA A 92 8.53 -4.25 -1.34
CA ALA A 92 9.57 -5.20 -1.74
C ALA A 92 8.94 -6.54 -2.15
N CYS A 93 8.00 -7.06 -1.36
CA CYS A 93 7.26 -8.29 -1.68
C CYS A 93 6.49 -8.18 -3.00
N ALA A 94 5.74 -7.09 -3.22
CA ALA A 94 4.98 -6.89 -4.46
C ALA A 94 5.89 -6.81 -5.69
N ARG A 95 7.04 -6.14 -5.58
CA ARG A 95 8.03 -6.06 -6.68
C ARG A 95 8.67 -7.41 -6.98
N LEU A 96 8.99 -8.19 -5.95
CA LEU A 96 9.50 -9.56 -6.12
C LEU A 96 8.45 -10.47 -6.78
N ALA A 97 7.18 -10.37 -6.39
CA ALA A 97 6.09 -11.16 -6.97
C ALA A 97 5.81 -10.81 -8.45
N MET A 98 6.02 -9.54 -8.83
CA MET A 98 5.85 -9.07 -10.21
C MET A 98 7.06 -9.31 -11.11
N ALA A 99 8.19 -9.73 -10.57
CA ALA A 99 9.44 -9.80 -11.33
C ALA A 99 9.35 -10.82 -12.47
N LYS A 100 9.50 -10.34 -13.71
CA LYS A 100 9.49 -11.19 -14.93
C LYS A 100 10.89 -11.34 -15.53
N THR A 101 11.78 -10.40 -15.21
CA THR A 101 13.15 -10.35 -15.70
C THR A 101 14.15 -10.42 -14.54
N PRO A 102 15.42 -10.80 -14.81
CA PRO A 102 16.48 -10.70 -13.81
C PRO A 102 16.65 -9.28 -13.26
N GLU A 103 16.41 -8.26 -14.08
CA GLU A 103 16.48 -6.85 -13.68
C GLU A 103 15.36 -6.47 -12.70
N ASP A 104 14.13 -6.91 -12.96
CA ASP A 104 12.99 -6.68 -12.06
C ASP A 104 13.23 -7.37 -10.70
N LEU A 105 13.75 -8.59 -10.74
CA LEU A 105 14.11 -9.36 -9.56
C LEU A 105 15.20 -8.64 -8.76
N HIS A 106 16.24 -8.15 -9.42
CA HIS A 106 17.31 -7.39 -8.77
C HIS A 106 16.77 -6.10 -8.12
N ALA A 107 15.85 -5.40 -8.78
CA ALA A 107 15.19 -4.23 -8.21
C ALA A 107 14.36 -4.58 -6.96
N GLY A 108 13.59 -5.67 -7.00
CA GLY A 108 12.86 -6.18 -5.84
C GLY A 108 13.76 -6.58 -4.67
N LEU A 109 14.86 -7.28 -4.94
CA LEU A 109 15.87 -7.66 -3.93
C LEU A 109 16.59 -6.44 -3.35
N SER A 110 16.82 -5.40 -4.14
CA SER A 110 17.41 -4.15 -3.66
C SER A 110 16.51 -3.48 -2.62
N LEU A 111 15.20 -3.37 -2.91
CA LEU A 111 14.21 -2.87 -1.96
C LEU A 111 14.16 -3.73 -0.68
N TRP A 112 14.19 -5.06 -0.83
CA TRP A 112 14.24 -5.97 0.30
C TRP A 112 15.44 -5.68 1.21
N ASN A 113 16.64 -5.56 0.63
CA ASN A 113 17.87 -5.30 1.39
C ASN A 113 17.83 -3.94 2.07
N THR A 114 17.30 -2.90 1.42
CA THR A 114 17.09 -1.60 2.05
C THR A 114 16.15 -1.71 3.26
N TRP A 115 15.06 -2.46 3.14
CA TRP A 115 14.16 -2.70 4.26
C TRP A 115 14.80 -3.44 5.43
N VAL A 116 15.62 -4.45 5.14
CA VAL A 116 16.39 -5.17 6.17
C VAL A 116 17.26 -4.21 6.97
N GLN A 117 17.91 -3.24 6.32
CA GLN A 117 18.74 -2.23 7.00
C GLN A 117 17.92 -1.25 7.86
N MET A 118 16.63 -1.04 7.54
CA MET A 118 15.71 -0.22 8.34
C MET A 118 15.10 -0.97 9.54
N THR A 119 15.38 -2.26 9.67
CA THR A 119 14.76 -3.11 10.69
C THR A 119 15.51 -2.95 12.03
N PRO A 120 14.83 -2.61 13.14
CA PRO A 120 15.46 -2.50 14.45
C PRO A 120 16.12 -3.80 14.90
N GLU A 121 17.20 -3.72 15.68
CA GLU A 121 17.90 -4.90 16.19
C GLU A 121 17.04 -5.75 17.15
N SER A 122 16.23 -5.08 17.98
CA SER A 122 15.28 -5.71 18.89
C SER A 122 13.88 -5.72 18.29
N LEU A 123 13.49 -6.88 17.74
CA LEU A 123 12.13 -7.12 17.28
C LEU A 123 11.35 -7.88 18.36
N PRO A 124 10.10 -7.47 18.65
CA PRO A 124 9.23 -8.25 19.52
C PRO A 124 8.66 -9.53 18.84
N SER A 125 8.97 -9.73 17.55
CA SER A 125 8.42 -10.77 16.67
C SER A 125 9.53 -11.47 15.87
N GLU A 126 9.16 -12.25 14.83
CA GLU A 126 10.12 -12.96 13.99
C GLU A 126 11.16 -12.02 13.35
N ASP A 127 12.40 -12.50 13.20
CA ASP A 127 13.48 -11.75 12.56
C ASP A 127 13.48 -12.00 11.04
N PRO A 128 13.09 -11.02 10.23
CA PRO A 128 13.03 -11.20 8.79
C PRO A 128 14.41 -11.28 8.13
N ARG A 129 15.50 -10.94 8.83
CA ARG A 129 16.87 -11.10 8.30
C ARG A 129 17.18 -12.56 8.01
N LEU A 130 16.49 -13.49 8.66
CA LEU A 130 16.67 -14.93 8.50
C LEU A 130 16.23 -15.44 7.13
N ILE A 131 15.32 -14.75 6.42
CA ILE A 131 14.86 -15.18 5.09
C ILE A 131 15.74 -14.61 3.96
N THR A 132 16.49 -13.53 4.21
CA THR A 132 17.35 -12.87 3.20
C THR A 132 18.30 -13.84 2.48
N PRO A 133 19.00 -14.77 3.15
CA PRO A 133 19.88 -15.72 2.46
C PRO A 133 19.14 -16.73 1.57
N LEU A 134 17.83 -16.91 1.77
CA LEU A 134 17.00 -17.84 1.01
C LEU A 134 16.50 -17.22 -0.29
N LEU A 135 16.24 -15.91 -0.32
CA LEU A 135 15.64 -15.24 -1.48
C LEU A 135 16.44 -15.41 -2.80
N PRO A 136 17.78 -15.23 -2.84
CA PRO A 136 18.54 -15.46 -4.07
C PRO A 136 18.53 -16.92 -4.52
N ARG A 137 18.44 -17.87 -3.58
CA ARG A 137 18.42 -19.31 -3.88
C ARG A 137 17.09 -19.71 -4.51
N LEU A 138 15.98 -19.22 -3.95
CA LEU A 138 14.64 -19.43 -4.50
C LEU A 138 14.54 -18.85 -5.92
N ALA A 139 15.16 -17.70 -6.17
CA ALA A 139 15.20 -17.12 -7.50
C ALA A 139 16.08 -17.93 -8.48
N ALA A 140 17.27 -18.35 -8.08
CA ALA A 140 18.19 -19.11 -8.94
C ALA A 140 17.66 -20.50 -9.34
N SER A 141 16.88 -21.16 -8.47
CA SER A 141 16.25 -22.46 -8.77
C SER A 141 15.26 -22.42 -9.94
N SER A 142 14.80 -21.24 -10.36
CA SER A 142 13.95 -21.08 -11.56
C SER A 142 14.71 -21.13 -12.89
N SER A 143 16.03 -20.88 -12.87
CA SER A 143 16.83 -20.58 -14.07
C SER A 143 17.92 -21.60 -14.39
N GLN A 144 18.25 -22.50 -13.46
CA GLN A 144 19.28 -23.52 -13.67
C GLN A 144 18.69 -24.93 -13.65
N SER A 145 19.26 -25.80 -14.49
CA SER A 145 18.97 -27.22 -14.72
C SER A 145 19.09 -28.15 -13.49
N SER A 146 19.02 -27.62 -12.29
CA SER A 146 18.79 -28.39 -11.08
C SER A 146 17.37 -28.96 -11.16
N PRO A 147 17.13 -30.24 -10.83
CA PRO A 147 15.76 -30.70 -10.64
C PRO A 147 15.11 -29.79 -9.59
N PRO A 148 13.95 -29.18 -9.90
CA PRO A 148 13.33 -28.26 -8.96
C PRO A 148 12.99 -29.02 -7.67
N LEU A 149 13.20 -28.40 -6.51
CA LEU A 149 12.93 -29.01 -5.19
C LEU A 149 11.48 -29.49 -5.06
N LEU A 150 10.59 -28.92 -5.85
CA LEU A 150 9.21 -29.34 -6.07
C LEU A 150 8.98 -29.42 -7.58
N SER A 151 8.36 -30.49 -8.05
CA SER A 151 7.89 -30.56 -9.43
C SER A 151 6.92 -29.39 -9.72
N GLY A 152 6.82 -28.97 -10.98
CA GLY A 152 5.84 -27.93 -11.37
C GLY A 152 4.42 -28.27 -10.91
N VAL A 153 4.06 -29.56 -10.90
CA VAL A 153 2.79 -30.08 -10.39
C VAL A 153 2.62 -29.82 -8.88
N GLU A 154 3.69 -29.96 -8.09
CA GLU A 154 3.64 -29.67 -6.65
C GLU A 154 3.58 -28.17 -6.37
N ILE A 155 4.24 -27.34 -7.18
CA ILE A 155 4.13 -25.88 -7.10
C ILE A 155 2.69 -25.44 -7.39
N ASP A 156 2.09 -25.94 -8.47
CA ASP A 156 0.69 -25.66 -8.82
C ASP A 156 -0.27 -26.14 -7.73
N ARG A 157 -0.01 -27.32 -7.17
CA ARG A 157 -0.80 -27.88 -6.07
C ARG A 157 -0.75 -26.98 -4.83
N GLU A 158 0.42 -26.47 -4.49
CA GLU A 158 0.59 -25.64 -3.30
C GLU A 158 0.13 -24.20 -3.51
N LEU A 159 0.25 -23.67 -4.72
CA LEU A 159 -0.40 -22.43 -5.11
C LEU A 159 -1.93 -22.55 -5.00
N ALA A 160 -2.52 -23.64 -5.52
CA ALA A 160 -3.95 -23.92 -5.42
C ALA A 160 -4.40 -24.18 -3.96
N ARG A 161 -3.51 -24.68 -3.11
CA ARG A 161 -3.77 -24.82 -1.67
C ARG A 161 -3.77 -23.46 -0.98
N SER A 162 -2.79 -22.61 -1.30
CA SER A 162 -2.70 -21.25 -0.79
C SER A 162 -3.90 -20.40 -1.19
N GLN A 163 -4.33 -20.48 -2.46
CA GLN A 163 -5.56 -19.81 -2.94
C GLN A 163 -6.82 -20.28 -2.21
N ARG A 164 -6.95 -21.59 -1.93
CA ARG A 164 -8.06 -22.12 -1.13
C ARG A 164 -8.05 -21.60 0.31
N LEU A 165 -6.88 -21.50 0.92
CA LEU A 165 -6.73 -20.92 2.27
C LEU A 165 -7.08 -19.42 2.28
N ALA A 166 -6.71 -18.67 1.24
CA ALA A 166 -7.11 -17.27 1.08
C ALA A 166 -8.63 -17.13 0.96
N GLY A 167 -9.29 -17.97 0.16
CA GLY A 167 -10.76 -18.02 0.10
C GLY A 167 -11.42 -18.33 1.45
N CYS A 168 -10.87 -19.28 2.21
CA CYS A 168 -11.34 -19.56 3.57
C CYS A 168 -11.16 -18.37 4.53
N GLN A 169 -10.11 -17.56 4.37
CA GLN A 169 -9.93 -16.34 5.17
C GLN A 169 -11.00 -15.29 4.87
N GLU A 170 -11.37 -15.10 3.60
CA GLU A 170 -12.44 -14.16 3.21
C GLU A 170 -13.79 -14.59 3.82
N GLU A 171 -14.12 -15.88 3.75
CA GLU A 171 -15.34 -16.42 4.35
C GLU A 171 -15.33 -16.30 5.88
N SER A 172 -14.17 -16.47 6.52
CA SER A 172 -14.01 -16.22 7.96
C SER A 172 -14.25 -14.75 8.33
N GLY A 173 -13.77 -13.82 7.50
CA GLY A 173 -14.04 -12.38 7.64
C GLY A 173 -15.55 -12.07 7.57
N LYS A 174 -16.23 -12.56 6.53
CA LYS A 174 -17.70 -12.40 6.37
C LYS A 174 -18.46 -12.98 7.57
N THR A 175 -18.06 -14.15 8.03
CA THR A 175 -18.69 -14.82 9.18
C THR A 175 -18.49 -14.02 10.47
N LYS A 176 -17.31 -13.46 10.68
CA LYS A 176 -17.00 -12.61 11.84
C LYS A 176 -17.80 -11.31 11.82
N ASP A 177 -17.95 -10.67 10.66
CA ASP A 177 -18.77 -9.47 10.51
C ASP A 177 -20.25 -9.75 10.73
N LEU A 178 -20.75 -10.88 10.21
CA LEU A 178 -22.11 -11.33 10.45
C LEU A 178 -22.35 -11.60 11.94
N LEU A 179 -21.40 -12.27 12.61
CA LEU A 179 -21.47 -12.53 14.04
C LEU A 179 -21.53 -11.22 14.83
N ARG A 180 -20.67 -10.24 14.50
CA ARG A 180 -20.66 -8.93 15.15
C ARG A 180 -21.99 -8.19 15.00
N ARG A 181 -22.60 -8.23 13.79
CA ARG A 181 -23.93 -7.64 13.55
C ARG A 181 -25.00 -8.32 14.39
N LYS A 182 -25.00 -9.65 14.44
CA LYS A 182 -25.99 -10.42 15.21
C LYS A 182 -25.84 -10.23 16.72
N THR A 183 -24.61 -10.11 17.22
CA THR A 183 -24.36 -9.78 18.64
C THR A 183 -24.89 -8.38 18.99
N ALA A 184 -24.63 -7.38 18.14
CA ALA A 184 -25.15 -6.02 18.34
C ALA A 184 -26.69 -5.98 18.32
N GLU A 185 -27.32 -6.73 17.42
CA GLU A 185 -28.78 -6.88 17.36
C GLU A 185 -29.34 -7.53 18.64
N ALA A 186 -28.70 -8.60 19.14
CA ALA A 186 -29.10 -9.26 20.37
C ALA A 186 -28.99 -8.35 21.61
N GLU A 187 -27.94 -7.52 21.68
CA GLU A 187 -27.77 -6.52 22.74
C GLU A 187 -28.84 -5.43 22.67
N ALA A 188 -29.16 -4.95 21.47
CA ALA A 188 -30.23 -3.96 21.28
C ALA A 188 -31.60 -4.51 21.72
N LEU A 189 -31.93 -5.74 21.34
CA LEU A 189 -33.18 -6.39 21.74
C LEU A 189 -33.25 -6.64 23.26
N ARG A 190 -32.14 -7.05 23.89
CA ARG A 190 -32.07 -7.16 25.36
C ARG A 190 -32.31 -5.82 26.05
N SER A 191 -31.75 -4.73 25.51
CA SER A 191 -31.99 -3.38 26.04
C SER A 191 -33.47 -2.99 25.95
N GLN A 192 -34.13 -3.30 24.82
CA GLN A 192 -35.56 -3.05 24.64
C GLN A 192 -36.43 -3.86 25.62
N LEU A 193 -36.12 -5.15 25.82
CA LEU A 193 -36.83 -5.99 26.79
C LEU A 193 -36.70 -5.43 28.21
N ASN A 194 -35.49 -5.06 28.63
CA ASN A 194 -35.25 -4.46 29.94
C ASN A 194 -36.02 -3.14 30.12
N ALA A 195 -36.14 -2.32 29.07
CA ALA A 195 -36.94 -1.09 29.12
C ALA A 195 -38.44 -1.38 29.27
N LEU A 196 -38.96 -2.37 28.53
CA LEU A 196 -40.35 -2.80 28.63
C LEU A 196 -40.68 -3.39 30.01
N GLU A 197 -39.79 -4.20 30.59
CA GLU A 197 -39.97 -4.75 31.93
C GLU A 197 -40.02 -3.64 32.98
N ARG A 198 -39.16 -2.62 32.90
CA ARG A 198 -39.21 -1.46 33.80
C ARG A 198 -40.53 -0.71 33.69
N LEU A 199 -40.98 -0.43 32.48
CA LEU A 199 -42.29 0.21 32.26
C LEU A 199 -43.43 -0.62 32.85
N HIS A 200 -43.40 -1.94 32.67
CA HIS A 200 -44.40 -2.84 33.23
C HIS A 200 -44.40 -2.83 34.77
N GLN A 201 -43.22 -2.84 35.39
CA GLN A 201 -43.07 -2.73 36.85
C GLN A 201 -43.63 -1.39 37.35
N GLU A 202 -43.31 -0.27 36.71
CA GLU A 202 -43.84 1.05 37.09
C GLU A 202 -45.36 1.11 37.01
N ILE A 203 -45.97 0.57 35.95
CA ILE A 203 -47.43 0.51 35.80
C ILE A 203 -48.05 -0.36 36.90
N SER A 204 -47.47 -1.52 37.19
CA SER A 204 -47.95 -2.40 38.26
C SER A 204 -47.86 -1.76 39.64
N HIS A 205 -46.77 -1.05 39.95
CA HIS A 205 -46.62 -0.33 41.21
C HIS A 205 -47.63 0.82 41.34
N LYS A 206 -47.84 1.60 40.27
CA LYS A 206 -48.84 2.67 40.26
C LYS A 206 -50.25 2.12 40.46
N LYS A 207 -50.61 1.01 39.79
CA LYS A 207 -51.93 0.38 39.93
C LYS A 207 -52.20 -0.10 41.36
N LYS A 208 -51.21 -0.68 42.04
CA LYS A 208 -51.34 -1.15 43.43
C LYS A 208 -51.41 -0.04 44.48
N GLY A 209 -50.91 1.17 44.18
CA GLY A 209 -50.98 2.32 45.09
C GLY A 209 -52.25 3.18 44.94
N LEU A 210 -53.17 2.77 44.06
CA LEU A 210 -54.43 3.45 43.76
C LEU A 210 -55.66 2.70 44.32
N GLU A 211 -55.45 1.56 44.98
CA GLU A 211 -56.44 0.84 45.81
C GLU A 211 -56.22 1.16 47.29
#